data_AF-A0A6J7IUX0-F1
#
_entry.id   AF-A0A6J7IUX0-F1
#
_cell.length_a   1.000
_cell.length_b   1.000
_cell.length_c   1.000
_cell.angle_alpha   90.00
_cell.angle_beta   90.00
_cell.angle_gamma   90.00
#
_symmetry.space_group_name_H-M   'P 1'
#
loop_
_entity.id
_entity.type
_entity.pdbx_description
1 polymer ?
#
loop_
_entity_poly.entity_id
_entity_poly.type
_entity_poly.pdbx_seq_one_letter_code
_entity_poly.pdbx_strand_id
1 'polypeptide(L)'
;MRATISTTKVFKRRQKVVAAVDLPGVPAGTPGKIWIVSGVTWIRYHVAFENGGELANLDAAQLRDRKSWLAEQKAAQETELQASRAAQREAMRAEALANLADGPVGH
;
A
#
# COMPACT_ATOMS: atom_id res chain seq x y z
N MET A 1 -1.97 18.03 14.09
CA MET A 1 -1.03 16.99 13.58
C MET A 1 -0.30 17.57 12.38
N ARG A 2 1.03 17.71 12.46
CA ARG A 2 1.83 18.36 11.43
C ARG A 2 2.24 17.27 10.42
N ALA A 3 1.59 17.22 9.27
CA ALA A 3 1.99 16.32 8.19
C ALA A 3 3.38 16.77 7.70
N THR A 4 4.40 15.97 8.01
CA THR A 4 5.77 16.18 7.53
C THR A 4 5.74 16.10 6.01
N ILE A 5 5.84 17.25 5.33
CA ILE A 5 6.00 17.31 3.87
C ILE A 5 7.44 16.86 3.60
N SER A 6 7.61 15.55 3.50
CA SER A 6 8.85 14.93 3.05
C SER A 6 9.14 15.43 1.64
N THR A 7 10.30 16.10 1.48
CA THR A 7 10.99 16.47 0.24
C THR A 7 10.25 16.07 -1.03
N THR A 8 9.60 17.06 -1.66
CA THR A 8 8.79 16.91 -2.88
C THR A 8 9.53 16.11 -3.94
N LYS A 9 9.25 14.81 -3.99
CA LYS A 9 9.80 13.92 -5.01
C LYS A 9 9.08 14.25 -6.31
N VAL A 10 9.77 14.98 -7.20
CA VAL A 10 9.22 15.36 -8.50
C VAL A 10 9.15 14.12 -9.39
N PHE A 11 7.97 13.81 -9.90
CA PHE A 11 7.80 12.73 -10.86
C PHE A 11 8.22 13.14 -12.27
N LYS A 12 8.67 12.15 -13.05
CA LYS A 12 9.12 12.34 -14.44
C LYS A 12 8.07 11.85 -15.44
N ARG A 13 8.14 12.38 -16.66
CA ARG A 13 7.34 11.88 -17.79
C ARG A 13 7.58 10.38 -18.01
N ARG A 14 6.51 9.64 -18.32
CA ARG A 14 6.47 8.17 -18.48
C ARG A 14 6.76 7.35 -17.22
N GLN A 15 6.91 7.99 -16.05
CA GLN A 15 7.06 7.27 -14.78
C GLN A 15 5.76 6.54 -14.43
N LYS A 16 5.90 5.31 -13.93
CA LYS A 16 4.80 4.50 -13.43
C LYS A 16 4.46 4.94 -12.01
N VAL A 17 3.20 5.29 -11.80
CA VAL A 17 2.66 5.79 -10.53
C VAL A 17 1.41 5.01 -10.15
N VAL A 18 0.93 5.27 -8.94
CA VAL A 18 -0.31 4.73 -8.40
C VAL A 18 -1.09 5.88 -7.76
N ALA A 19 -2.42 5.87 -7.90
CA ALA A 19 -3.29 6.80 -7.19
C ALA A 19 -3.15 6.59 -5.68
N ALA A 20 -2.68 7.59 -4.95
CA ALA A 20 -2.47 7.49 -3.51
C ALA A 20 -3.78 7.65 -2.71
N VAL A 21 -4.77 8.29 -3.33
CA VAL A 21 -6.09 8.61 -2.78
C VAL A 21 -7.14 8.28 -3.84
N ASP A 22 -8.40 8.20 -3.44
CA ASP A 22 -9.50 8.10 -4.38
C ASP A 22 -9.63 9.42 -5.16
N LEU A 23 -9.59 9.29 -6.48
CA LEU A 23 -9.72 10.37 -7.44
C LEU A 23 -11.03 10.19 -8.22
N PRO A 24 -11.55 11.26 -8.86
CA PRO A 24 -12.77 11.16 -9.66
C PRO A 24 -12.67 10.07 -10.73
N GLY A 25 -13.44 8.98 -10.56
CA GLY A 25 -13.43 7.84 -11.48
C GLY A 25 -12.18 6.94 -11.41
N VAL A 26 -11.27 7.18 -10.46
CA VAL A 26 -10.03 6.39 -10.28
C VAL A 26 -9.82 6.07 -8.81
N PRO A 27 -10.13 4.85 -8.35
CA PRO A 27 -9.92 4.45 -6.97
C PRO A 27 -8.44 4.52 -6.53
N ALA A 28 -8.21 4.68 -5.23
CA ALA A 28 -6.89 4.55 -4.63
C ALA A 28 -6.28 3.18 -4.97
N GLY A 29 -4.97 3.14 -5.18
CA GLY A 29 -4.27 1.92 -5.60
C GLY A 29 -4.29 1.66 -7.11
N THR A 30 -5.03 2.45 -7.91
CA THR A 30 -5.08 2.27 -9.37
C THR A 30 -3.73 2.64 -10.01
N PRO A 31 -3.08 1.73 -10.75
CA PRO A 31 -1.84 2.02 -11.46
C PRO A 31 -2.08 2.96 -12.63
N GLY A 32 -1.12 3.86 -12.87
CA GLY A 32 -1.14 4.80 -13.98
C GLY A 32 0.26 5.17 -14.46
N LYS A 33 0.30 5.99 -15.51
CA LYS A 33 1.53 6.49 -16.12
C LYS A 33 1.41 7.98 -16.38
N ILE A 34 2.45 8.72 -15.99
CA ILE A 34 2.51 10.17 -16.24
C ILE A 34 2.75 10.39 -17.74
N TRP A 35 1.85 11.12 -18.38
CA TRP A 35 1.94 11.49 -19.78
C TRP A 35 2.53 12.90 -19.96
N ILE A 36 2.11 13.84 -19.14
CA ILE A 36 2.54 15.25 -19.20
C ILE A 36 2.91 15.71 -17.80
N VAL A 37 4.00 16.48 -17.73
CA VAL A 37 4.42 17.21 -16.53
C VAL A 37 4.34 18.68 -16.91
N SER A 38 3.44 19.41 -16.27
CA SER A 38 3.12 20.80 -16.60
C SER A 38 3.55 21.71 -15.44
N GLY A 39 4.17 22.84 -15.75
CA GLY A 39 4.50 23.88 -14.77
C GLY A 39 5.95 23.86 -14.26
N VAL A 40 6.37 25.04 -13.78
CA VAL A 40 7.77 25.31 -13.37
C VAL A 40 7.83 25.48 -11.84
N THR A 41 6.96 26.31 -11.28
CA THR A 41 6.84 26.52 -9.82
C THR A 41 5.73 25.65 -9.21
N TRP A 42 4.61 25.46 -9.91
CA TRP A 42 3.55 24.53 -9.53
C TRP A 42 3.50 23.39 -10.56
N ILE A 43 3.99 22.22 -10.18
CA ILE A 43 4.01 21.07 -11.07
C ILE A 43 2.67 20.34 -11.02
N ARG A 44 2.03 20.16 -12.17
CA ARG A 44 0.83 19.35 -12.38
C ARG A 44 1.14 18.16 -13.24
N TYR A 45 0.53 17.04 -12.90
CA TYR A 45 0.73 15.78 -13.59
C TYR A 45 -0.53 15.38 -14.33
N HIS A 46 -0.36 15.08 -15.61
CA HIS A 46 -1.37 14.38 -16.39
C HIS A 46 -1.06 12.90 -16.34
N VAL A 47 -1.98 12.11 -15.82
CA VAL A 47 -1.81 10.67 -15.63
C VAL A 47 -2.91 9.94 -16.39
N ALA A 48 -2.49 8.99 -17.22
CA ALA A 48 -3.37 8.00 -17.80
C ALA A 48 -3.34 6.75 -16.91
N PHE A 49 -4.49 6.38 -16.36
CA PHE A 49 -4.66 5.23 -15.49
C PHE A 49 -5.04 3.98 -16.28
N GLU A 50 -4.67 2.81 -15.76
CA GLU A 50 -4.96 1.53 -16.42
C GLU A 50 -6.46 1.19 -16.44
N ASN A 51 -7.27 1.85 -15.60
CA ASN A 51 -8.74 1.74 -15.62
C ASN A 51 -9.41 2.57 -16.73
N GLY A 52 -8.63 3.24 -17.59
CA GLY A 52 -9.13 4.11 -18.66
C GLY A 52 -9.42 5.55 -18.26
N GLY A 53 -9.26 5.90 -16.97
CA GLY A 53 -9.37 7.29 -16.51
C GLY A 53 -8.13 8.11 -16.86
N GLU A 54 -8.32 9.33 -17.36
CA GLU A 54 -7.24 10.29 -17.59
C GLU A 54 -7.49 11.56 -16.79
N LEU A 55 -6.52 11.97 -15.97
CA LEU A 55 -6.63 13.16 -15.11
C LEU A 55 -5.44 14.08 -15.34
N ALA A 56 -5.72 15.36 -15.64
CA ALA A 56 -4.75 16.35 -16.07
C ALA A 56 -4.16 17.22 -14.93
N ASN A 57 -4.87 17.33 -13.80
CA ASN A 57 -4.58 18.30 -12.75
C ASN A 57 -4.21 17.64 -11.43
N LEU A 58 -3.32 16.65 -11.46
CA LEU A 58 -2.89 15.96 -10.24
C LEU A 58 -1.65 16.60 -9.63
N ASP A 59 -1.65 16.74 -8.31
CA ASP A 59 -0.49 17.14 -7.53
C ASP A 59 0.36 15.93 -7.12
N ALA A 60 1.63 16.17 -6.80
CA ALA A 60 2.54 15.11 -6.34
C ALA A 60 2.02 14.35 -5.10
N ALA A 61 1.24 15.03 -4.24
CA ALA A 61 0.67 14.43 -3.03
C ALA A 61 -0.41 13.38 -3.32
N GLN A 62 -1.05 13.44 -4.49
CA GLN A 62 -2.10 12.51 -4.90
C GLN A 62 -1.54 11.26 -5.59
N LEU A 63 -0.22 11.22 -5.81
CA LEU A 63 0.47 10.18 -6.54
C LEU A 63 1.53 9.51 -5.66
N ARG A 64 1.70 8.21 -5.83
CA ARG A 64 2.83 7.46 -5.27
C ARG A 64 3.60 6.77 -6.39
N ASP A 65 4.90 6.57 -6.16
CA ASP A 65 5.68 5.74 -7.08
C ASP A 65 5.21 4.28 -6.98
N ARG A 66 5.05 3.61 -8.13
CA ARG A 66 4.51 2.26 -8.16
C ARG A 66 5.37 1.27 -7.37
N LYS A 67 6.69 1.45 -7.34
CA LYS A 67 7.58 0.54 -6.60
C LYS A 67 7.45 0.74 -5.09
N SER A 68 7.41 1.99 -4.62
CA SER A 68 7.23 2.25 -3.18
C SER A 68 5.88 1.75 -2.70
N TRP A 69 4.81 1.99 -3.47
CA TRP A 69 3.47 1.49 -3.15
C TRP A 69 3.44 -0.03 -2.98
N LEU A 70 4.03 -0.78 -3.93
CA LEU A 70 4.09 -2.23 -3.84
C LEU A 70 4.94 -2.73 -2.66
N ALA A 71 6.02 -2.01 -2.33
CA ALA A 71 6.85 -2.35 -1.17
C ALA A 71 6.11 -2.13 0.16
N GLU A 72 5.37 -1.02 0.27
CA GLU A 72 4.52 -0.72 1.42
C GLU A 72 3.41 -1.78 1.57
N GLN A 73 2.72 -2.13 0.48
CA GLN A 73 1.70 -3.19 0.49
C GLN A 73 2.27 -4.55 0.89
N LYS A 74 3.47 -4.90 0.39
CA LYS A 74 4.13 -6.16 0.74
C LYS A 74 4.51 -6.18 2.22
N ALA A 75 5.06 -5.08 2.74
CA ALA A 75 5.42 -4.97 4.15
C ALA A 75 4.19 -5.12 5.06
N ALA A 76 3.08 -4.45 4.71
CA ALA A 76 1.82 -4.57 5.44
C ALA A 76 1.29 -6.02 5.44
N GLN A 77 1.29 -6.69 4.28
CA GLN A 77 0.87 -8.10 4.18
C GLN A 77 1.77 -9.03 5.00
N GLU A 78 3.08 -8.79 5.00
CA GLU A 78 4.02 -9.62 5.75
C GLU A 78 3.81 -9.49 7.26
N THR A 79 3.57 -8.27 7.76
CA THR A 79 3.23 -8.03 9.17
C THR A 79 1.93 -8.75 9.56
N GLU A 80 0.89 -8.66 8.73
CA GLU A 80 -0.39 -9.32 9.00
C GLU A 80 -0.26 -10.86 8.97
N LEU A 81 0.50 -11.40 8.02
CA LEU A 81 0.80 -12.82 7.94
C LEU A 81 1.61 -13.30 9.16
N GLN A 82 2.58 -12.51 9.62
CA GLN A 82 3.36 -12.82 10.81
C GLN A 82 2.47 -12.83 12.06
N ALA A 83 1.56 -11.86 12.21
CA ALA A 83 0.60 -11.81 13.31
C ALA A 83 -0.34 -13.02 13.31
N SER A 84 -0.91 -13.37 12.14
CA SER A 84 -1.78 -14.54 11.99
C SER A 84 -1.04 -15.84 12.32
N ARG A 85 0.19 -16.01 11.82
CA ARG A 85 1.03 -17.17 12.12
C ARG A 85 1.40 -17.27 13.60
N ALA A 86 1.68 -16.14 14.24
CA ALA A 86 1.94 -16.10 15.68
C ALA A 86 0.71 -16.58 16.46
N ALA A 87 -0.48 -16.05 16.14
CA ALA A 87 -1.74 -16.46 16.76
C ALA A 87 -2.05 -17.96 16.54
N GLN A 88 -1.83 -18.48 15.33
CA GLN A 88 -2.02 -19.92 15.04
C GLN A 88 -1.06 -20.80 15.86
N ARG A 89 0.19 -20.37 16.03
CA ARG A 89 1.17 -21.09 16.87
C ARG A 89 0.78 -21.05 18.34
N GLU A 90 0.29 -19.92 18.83
CA GLU A 90 -0.21 -19.80 20.20
C GLU A 90 -1.44 -20.69 20.42
N ALA A 91 -2.37 -20.73 19.48
CA ALA A 91 -3.52 -21.62 19.52
C ALA A 91 -3.11 -23.11 19.53
N MET A 92 -2.21 -23.51 18.61
CA MET A 92 -1.70 -24.89 18.55
C MET A 92 -0.97 -25.28 19.84
N ARG A 93 -0.21 -24.34 20.43
CA ARG A 93 0.47 -24.56 21.70
C ARG A 93 -0.51 -24.69 22.86
N ALA A 94 -1.56 -23.86 22.90
CA ALA A 94 -2.60 -23.93 23.92
C ALA A 94 -3.38 -25.26 23.83
N GLU A 95 -3.72 -25.70 22.62
CA GLU A 95 -4.36 -26.99 22.36
C GLU A 95 -3.46 -28.16 22.79
N ALA A 96 -2.16 -28.11 22.45
CA ALA A 96 -1.21 -29.14 22.89
C ALA A 96 -1.08 -29.23 24.42
N LEU A 97 -1.16 -28.09 25.12
CA LEU A 97 -1.14 -28.06 26.59
C LEU A 97 -2.43 -28.63 27.19
N ALA A 98 -3.58 -28.31 26.59
CA ALA A 98 -4.87 -28.88 27.01
C ALA A 98 -4.88 -30.41 26.85
N ASN A 99 -4.43 -30.92 25.71
CA ASN A 99 -4.32 -32.37 25.46
C ASN A 99 -3.36 -33.08 26.42
N LEU A 100 -2.34 -32.39 26.93
CA LEU A 100 -1.41 -32.94 27.93
C LEU A 100 -2.04 -32.97 29.34
N ALA A 101 -2.89 -31.99 29.67
CA ALA A 101 -3.59 -31.94 30.95
C ALA A 101 -4.70 -32.99 31.06
N ASP A 102 -5.31 -33.37 29.94
CA ASP A 102 -6.31 -34.45 29.85
C ASP A 102 -5.70 -35.86 29.65
N GLY A 103 -4.37 -35.99 29.70
CA GLY A 103 -3.68 -37.29 29.67
C GLY A 103 -4.14 -38.19 30.84
N PRO A 104 -4.37 -39.50 30.61
CA PRO A 104 -5.15 -40.32 31.52
C PRO A 104 -4.48 -40.44 32.88
N VAL A 105 -5.15 -39.92 33.91
CA VAL A 105 -4.90 -40.30 35.30
C VAL A 105 -5.36 -41.74 35.51
N GLY A 106 -4.41 -42.66 35.43
CA GLY A 106 -4.47 -43.99 36.03
C GLY A 106 -5.12 -45.09 35.19
N HIS A 107 -4.38 -46.18 34.99
CA HIS A 107 -4.58 -47.43 35.71
C HIS A 107 -3.28 -48.21 35.78
#